data_AF-A0A1B8QMG0-F1
#
_entry.id   AF-A0A1B8QMG0-F1
#
_cell.length_a   1.000
_cell.length_b   1.000
_cell.length_c   1.000
_cell.angle_alpha   90.00
_cell.angle_beta   90.00
_cell.angle_gamma   90.00
#
_symmetry.space_group_name_H-M   'P 1'
#
loop_
_entity.id
_entity.type
_entity.pdbx_description
1 polymer ?
#
loop_
_entity_poly.entity_id
_entity_poly.type
_entity_poly.pdbx_seq_one_letter_code
_entity_poly.pdbx_strand_id
1 'polypeptide(L)'
;MSATPHTNTKKANANVWYKNYMVIVFVIGLPLIVVIGCIFFIIHAFNIKDSPVRDDWYMDGKSLYQDASKDKLAHDLGLSGIMRLDGTPDDYAVRFELKSAQNMNYPTTLHVKVSHATDKDKDRDFVLTHESNNIYTGKFTLDPLPAKYYLNITNDNSTTKTATDKTKTDLWRLTHSQKLPAQNVAFLPLVAFDDERFALPDQRDKRHQRYAPDTIPPLAQ
;
A
#
# COMPACT_ATOMS: atom_id res chain seq x y z
N MET A 1 28.36 -42.99 90.61
CA MET A 1 26.98 -42.59 90.25
C MET A 1 26.99 -42.10 88.81
N SER A 2 26.05 -42.61 88.04
CA SER A 2 26.06 -42.77 86.58
C SER A 2 25.99 -41.45 85.79
N ALA A 3 26.79 -41.33 84.74
CA ALA A 3 26.65 -40.29 83.73
C ALA A 3 25.49 -40.65 82.78
N THR A 4 24.46 -39.81 82.71
CA THR A 4 23.38 -39.93 81.72
C THR A 4 23.78 -39.24 80.42
N PRO A 5 23.69 -39.88 79.25
CA PRO A 5 23.83 -39.20 77.97
C PRO A 5 22.49 -38.53 77.63
N HIS A 6 22.49 -37.20 77.49
CA HIS A 6 21.36 -36.48 76.88
C HIS A 6 21.54 -36.53 75.36
N THR A 7 20.86 -37.45 74.70
CA THR A 7 20.79 -37.50 73.23
C THR A 7 19.92 -36.35 72.73
N ASN A 8 20.54 -35.20 72.47
CA ASN A 8 19.91 -34.10 71.74
C ASN A 8 19.80 -34.45 70.26
N THR A 9 18.84 -35.28 69.88
CA THR A 9 18.47 -35.47 68.47
C THR A 9 17.63 -34.28 68.00
N LYS A 10 18.29 -33.12 67.79
CA LYS A 10 17.70 -32.08 66.94
C LYS A 10 17.60 -32.68 65.54
N LYS A 11 16.41 -33.13 65.14
CA LYS A 11 16.07 -33.26 63.72
C LYS A 11 16.21 -31.87 63.12
N ALA A 12 17.36 -31.61 62.51
CA ALA A 12 17.48 -30.53 61.56
C ALA A 12 16.52 -30.89 60.42
N ASN A 13 15.31 -30.33 60.45
CA ASN A 13 14.49 -30.27 59.26
C ASN A 13 15.32 -29.44 58.28
N ALA A 14 16.11 -30.13 57.46
CA ALA A 14 16.87 -29.50 56.40
C ALA A 14 15.84 -28.77 55.54
N ASN A 15 15.83 -27.44 55.65
CA ASN A 15 14.96 -26.59 54.84
C ASN A 15 15.33 -26.88 53.39
N VAL A 16 14.52 -27.72 52.75
CA VAL A 16 14.79 -28.20 51.41
C VAL A 16 14.66 -26.99 50.49
N TRP A 17 15.76 -26.61 49.86
CA TRP A 17 15.95 -25.28 49.24
C TRP A 17 14.84 -24.88 48.26
N TYR A 18 14.26 -25.83 47.53
CA TYR A 18 13.18 -25.61 46.57
C TYR A 18 11.80 -25.33 47.20
N LYS A 19 11.63 -25.57 48.51
CA LYS A 19 10.39 -25.25 49.26
C LYS A 19 10.41 -23.82 49.82
N ASN A 20 11.54 -23.11 49.74
CA ASN A 20 11.61 -21.74 50.21
C ASN A 20 10.82 -20.83 49.25
N TYR A 21 9.84 -20.10 49.81
CA TYR A 21 8.97 -19.19 49.05
C TYR A 21 9.76 -18.19 48.20
N MET A 22 10.89 -17.66 48.70
CA MET A 22 11.71 -16.72 47.91
C MET A 22 12.33 -17.38 46.68
N VAL A 23 12.78 -18.64 46.79
CA VAL A 23 13.37 -19.37 45.67
C VAL A 23 12.30 -19.67 44.62
N ILE A 24 11.12 -20.12 45.05
CA ILE A 24 10.01 -20.40 44.13
C ILE A 24 9.60 -19.14 43.36
N VAL A 25 9.47 -18.00 44.03
CA VAL A 25 9.02 -16.76 43.38
C VAL A 25 10.09 -16.17 42.47
N PHE A 26 11.34 -16.01 42.94
CA PHE A 26 12.38 -15.33 42.16
C PHE A 26 13.10 -16.23 41.17
N VAL A 27 13.37 -17.49 41.52
CA VAL A 27 14.15 -18.41 40.67
C VAL A 27 13.27 -19.13 39.67
N ILE A 28 11.99 -19.38 39.99
CA ILE A 28 11.08 -20.10 39.09
C ILE A 28 9.99 -19.17 38.55
N GLY A 29 9.36 -18.37 39.41
CA GLY A 29 8.27 -17.47 39.00
C GLY A 29 8.72 -16.39 38.02
N LEU A 30 9.83 -15.70 38.29
CA LEU A 30 10.35 -14.65 37.43
C LEU A 30 10.67 -15.14 36.00
N PRO A 31 11.47 -16.22 35.79
CA PRO A 31 11.71 -16.70 34.43
C PRO A 31 10.45 -17.22 33.75
N LEU A 32 9.50 -17.81 34.50
CA LEU A 32 8.23 -18.25 33.93
C LEU A 32 7.39 -17.06 33.41
N ILE A 33 7.34 -15.96 34.17
CA ILE A 33 6.67 -14.71 33.74
C ILE A 33 7.34 -14.15 32.48
N VAL A 34 8.67 -14.17 32.41
CA VAL A 34 9.40 -13.72 31.21
C VAL A 34 9.03 -14.57 30.00
N VAL A 35 9.00 -15.90 30.12
CA VAL A 35 8.60 -16.80 29.02
C VAL A 35 7.18 -16.52 28.55
N ILE A 36 6.23 -16.36 29.48
CA ILE A 36 4.84 -16.01 29.15
C ILE A 36 4.77 -14.65 28.46
N GLY A 37 5.51 -13.65 28.94
CA GLY A 37 5.61 -12.33 28.33
C GLY A 37 6.17 -12.40 26.91
N CYS A 38 7.25 -13.15 26.69
CA CYS A 38 7.82 -13.36 25.36
C CYS A 38 6.81 -14.00 24.41
N ILE A 39 6.09 -15.04 24.83
CA ILE A 39 5.06 -15.69 24.01
C ILE A 39 3.93 -14.69 23.69
N PHE A 40 3.47 -13.92 24.68
CA PHE A 40 2.47 -12.88 24.48
C PHE A 40 2.94 -11.83 23.45
N PHE A 41 4.17 -11.33 23.56
CA PHE A 41 4.73 -10.37 22.62
C PHE A 41 4.87 -10.96 21.21
N ILE A 42 5.28 -12.24 21.09
CA ILE A 42 5.35 -12.92 19.78
C ILE A 42 3.96 -13.00 19.15
N ILE A 43 2.95 -13.44 19.90
CA ILE A 43 1.56 -13.48 19.41
C ILE A 43 1.10 -12.08 19.02
N HIS A 44 1.36 -11.07 19.85
CA HIS A 44 0.94 -9.70 19.59
C HIS A 44 1.62 -9.09 18.36
N ALA A 45 2.92 -9.33 18.18
CA ALA A 45 3.68 -8.90 17.02
C ALA A 45 3.18 -9.53 15.70
N PHE A 46 2.68 -10.76 15.74
CA PHE A 46 2.06 -11.37 14.56
C PHE A 46 0.66 -10.82 14.25
N ASN A 47 -0.05 -10.27 15.25
CA ASN A 47 -1.37 -9.68 15.06
C ASN A 47 -1.28 -8.21 14.62
N ILE A 48 -0.29 -7.45 15.09
CA ILE A 48 -0.01 -6.09 14.62
C ILE A 48 0.94 -6.17 13.43
N LYS A 49 0.39 -6.51 12.27
CA LYS A 49 1.08 -6.29 11.00
C LYS A 49 0.57 -4.97 10.45
N ASP A 50 1.48 -4.04 10.16
CA ASP A 50 1.15 -2.88 9.34
C ASP A 50 0.58 -3.41 8.01
N SER A 51 -0.62 -2.95 7.63
CA SER A 51 -1.25 -3.38 6.39
C SER A 51 -0.35 -2.95 5.23
N PRO A 52 0.18 -3.89 4.41
CA PRO A 52 1.06 -3.53 3.32
C PRO A 52 0.28 -2.63 2.35
N VAL A 53 0.81 -1.44 2.06
CA VAL A 53 0.30 -0.55 1.00
C VAL A 53 0.18 -1.37 -0.29
N ARG A 54 -0.89 -1.16 -1.07
CA ARG A 54 -1.20 -1.97 -2.26
C ARG A 54 0.05 -2.24 -3.11
N ASP A 55 0.35 -3.54 -3.30
CA ASP A 55 1.60 -4.05 -3.91
C ASP A 55 1.91 -3.45 -5.30
N ASP A 56 0.88 -2.97 -5.99
CA ASP A 56 0.98 -2.33 -7.31
C ASP A 56 1.97 -1.16 -7.32
N TRP A 57 2.09 -0.39 -6.22
CA TRP A 57 3.00 0.76 -6.12
C TRP A 57 4.47 0.37 -5.83
N TYR A 58 4.69 -0.68 -5.03
CA TYR A 58 6.05 -1.08 -4.64
C TYR A 58 6.79 -1.87 -5.73
N MET A 59 6.05 -2.46 -6.67
CA MET A 59 6.64 -3.25 -7.76
C MET A 59 7.18 -2.42 -8.93
N ASP A 60 7.06 -1.08 -8.89
CA ASP A 60 7.52 -0.16 -9.95
C ASP A 60 9.00 -0.36 -10.34
N GLY A 61 9.86 -0.70 -9.38
CA GLY A 61 11.28 -0.97 -9.64
C GLY A 61 11.57 -2.28 -10.39
N LYS A 62 10.61 -3.23 -10.42
CA LYS A 62 10.68 -4.49 -11.18
C LYS A 62 9.73 -4.51 -12.38
N SER A 63 8.79 -3.58 -12.46
CA SER A 63 7.75 -3.53 -13.49
C SER A 63 8.01 -2.44 -14.53
N LEU A 64 9.16 -2.50 -15.21
CA LEU A 64 9.35 -1.76 -16.47
C LEU A 64 8.22 -2.06 -17.50
N TYR A 65 7.46 -3.14 -17.26
CA TYR A 65 6.25 -3.54 -17.97
C TYR A 65 4.98 -3.51 -17.10
N GLN A 66 4.85 -2.59 -16.14
CA GLN A 66 3.50 -2.14 -15.79
C GLN A 66 2.82 -1.75 -17.11
N ASP A 67 1.58 -2.18 -17.31
CA ASP A 67 0.91 -2.21 -18.62
C ASP A 67 0.58 -0.79 -19.11
N ALA A 68 1.62 -0.02 -19.47
CA ALA A 68 1.56 1.35 -19.95
C ALA A 68 0.76 1.43 -21.26
N SER A 69 0.55 0.30 -21.95
CA SER A 69 -0.38 0.23 -23.08
C SER A 69 -1.80 0.63 -22.71
N LYS A 70 -2.24 0.40 -21.46
CA LYS A 70 -3.59 0.79 -21.01
C LYS A 70 -3.71 2.31 -20.86
N ASP A 71 -2.68 2.94 -20.33
CA ASP A 71 -2.63 4.39 -20.17
C ASP A 71 -2.42 5.07 -21.52
N LYS A 72 -1.59 4.47 -22.39
CA LYS A 72 -1.38 4.91 -23.77
C LYS A 72 -2.67 4.83 -24.57
N LEU A 73 -3.44 3.74 -24.49
CA LEU A 73 -4.72 3.63 -25.17
C LEU A 73 -5.72 4.69 -24.69
N ALA A 74 -5.77 4.95 -23.39
CA ALA A 74 -6.63 6.02 -22.85
C ALA A 74 -6.23 7.39 -23.40
N HIS A 75 -4.93 7.63 -23.57
CA HIS A 75 -4.39 8.84 -24.18
C HIS A 75 -4.68 8.94 -25.68
N ASP A 76 -4.42 7.87 -26.45
CA ASP A 76 -4.67 7.81 -27.89
C ASP A 76 -6.15 8.06 -28.21
N LEU A 77 -7.07 7.53 -27.40
CA LEU A 77 -8.51 7.75 -27.50
C LEU A 77 -8.96 9.15 -27.04
N GLY A 78 -8.08 9.92 -26.39
CA GLY A 78 -8.39 11.21 -25.78
C GLY A 78 -9.43 11.11 -24.67
N LEU A 79 -9.36 10.04 -23.87
CA LEU A 79 -10.29 9.82 -22.77
C LEU A 79 -10.09 10.87 -21.68
N SER A 80 -11.17 11.52 -21.30
CA SER A 80 -11.25 12.45 -20.17
C SER A 80 -12.54 12.21 -19.42
N GLY A 81 -12.60 12.59 -18.15
CA GLY A 81 -13.85 12.45 -17.42
C GLY A 81 -13.94 13.30 -16.18
N ILE A 82 -15.15 13.51 -15.70
CA ILE A 82 -15.41 14.24 -14.46
C ILE A 82 -16.22 13.33 -13.56
N MET A 83 -15.64 12.98 -12.41
CA MET A 83 -16.31 12.26 -11.33
C MET A 83 -16.82 13.27 -10.31
N ARG A 84 -18.11 13.19 -10.02
CA ARG A 84 -18.78 13.95 -8.96
C ARG A 84 -19.14 13.01 -7.83
N LEU A 85 -18.82 13.41 -6.60
CA LEU A 85 -19.16 12.69 -5.39
C LEU A 85 -20.12 13.56 -4.59
N ASP A 86 -21.36 13.12 -4.50
CA ASP A 86 -22.44 13.82 -3.79
C ASP A 86 -22.95 12.91 -2.68
N GLY A 87 -22.98 13.38 -1.42
CA GLY A 87 -23.52 12.60 -0.31
C GLY A 87 -22.78 12.79 1.00
N THR A 88 -22.92 11.79 1.88
CA THR A 88 -22.28 11.73 3.20
C THR A 88 -21.17 10.66 3.20
N PRO A 89 -20.24 10.68 4.17
CA PRO A 89 -19.15 9.69 4.27
C PRO A 89 -19.60 8.23 4.11
N ASP A 90 -20.78 7.90 4.63
CA ASP A 90 -21.31 6.54 4.61
C ASP A 90 -21.97 6.15 3.27
N ASP A 91 -22.50 7.10 2.48
CA ASP A 91 -23.20 6.85 1.21
C ASP A 91 -22.95 8.02 0.22
N TYR A 92 -21.79 8.01 -0.45
CA TYR A 92 -21.55 8.90 -1.60
C TYR A 92 -22.17 8.29 -2.86
N ALA A 93 -23.06 9.05 -3.48
CA ALA A 93 -23.46 8.83 -4.86
C ALA A 93 -22.34 9.33 -5.78
N VAL A 94 -21.85 8.44 -6.63
CA VAL A 94 -20.81 8.77 -7.61
C VAL A 94 -21.46 8.90 -8.98
N ARG A 95 -21.24 10.03 -9.64
CA ARG A 95 -21.60 10.25 -11.03
C ARG A 95 -20.36 10.56 -11.84
N PHE A 96 -20.05 9.71 -12.81
CA PHE A 96 -18.90 9.86 -13.68
C PHE A 96 -19.36 10.15 -15.12
N GLU A 97 -18.90 11.26 -15.67
CA GLU A 97 -19.10 11.61 -17.08
C GLU A 97 -17.82 11.30 -17.84
N LEU A 98 -17.85 10.28 -18.68
CA LEU A 98 -16.73 9.91 -19.56
C LEU A 98 -16.84 10.68 -20.88
N LYS A 99 -15.74 11.15 -21.43
CA LYS A 99 -15.65 11.77 -22.75
C LYS A 99 -14.51 11.13 -23.50
N SER A 100 -14.75 10.86 -24.77
CA SER A 100 -13.75 10.35 -25.70
C SER A 100 -13.64 11.33 -26.86
N ALA A 101 -12.42 11.62 -27.30
CA ALA A 101 -12.19 12.42 -28.50
C ALA A 101 -12.50 11.62 -29.78
N GLN A 102 -12.37 10.29 -29.69
CA GLN A 102 -12.68 9.36 -30.78
C GLN A 102 -14.02 8.63 -30.57
N ASN A 103 -14.62 8.13 -31.65
CA ASN A 103 -15.80 7.26 -31.55
C ASN A 103 -15.40 5.92 -30.92
N MET A 104 -15.82 5.71 -29.68
CA MET A 104 -15.61 4.47 -28.93
C MET A 104 -16.94 3.91 -28.46
N ASN A 105 -17.05 2.58 -28.42
CA ASN A 105 -18.15 1.92 -27.73
C ASN A 105 -17.97 2.05 -26.21
N TYR A 106 -18.92 2.72 -25.55
CA TYR A 106 -18.90 2.90 -24.11
C TYR A 106 -19.14 1.55 -23.41
N PRO A 107 -18.24 1.09 -22.52
CA PRO A 107 -18.42 -0.16 -21.81
C PRO A 107 -19.63 -0.08 -20.87
N THR A 108 -20.28 -1.22 -20.62
CA THR A 108 -21.46 -1.30 -19.74
C THR A 108 -21.12 -1.06 -18.27
N THR A 109 -19.88 -1.35 -17.88
CA THR A 109 -19.39 -1.20 -16.50
C THR A 109 -17.97 -0.66 -16.51
N LEU A 110 -17.65 0.13 -15.49
CA LEU A 110 -16.30 0.62 -15.23
C LEU A 110 -15.92 0.25 -13.80
N HIS A 111 -14.72 -0.28 -13.62
CA HIS A 111 -14.19 -0.62 -12.31
C HIS A 111 -13.35 0.53 -11.80
N VAL A 112 -13.67 1.02 -10.60
CA VAL A 112 -12.93 2.08 -9.93
C VAL A 112 -12.23 1.50 -8.73
N LYS A 113 -10.92 1.64 -8.71
CA LYS A 113 -10.06 1.26 -7.59
C LYS A 113 -9.61 2.53 -6.88
N VAL A 114 -9.91 2.63 -5.60
CA VAL A 114 -9.51 3.75 -4.75
C VAL A 114 -8.49 3.26 -3.73
N SER A 115 -7.24 3.61 -3.93
CA SER A 115 -6.16 3.30 -2.98
C SER A 115 -5.89 4.46 -2.05
N HIS A 116 -5.84 4.19 -0.76
CA HIS A 116 -5.30 5.10 0.23
C HIS A 116 -3.76 5.10 0.17
N ALA A 117 -3.15 6.25 0.47
CA ALA A 117 -1.70 6.40 0.35
C ALA A 117 -0.87 5.54 1.32
N THR A 118 -1.40 5.16 2.48
CA THR A 118 -0.64 4.51 3.56
C THR A 118 -1.35 3.35 4.25
N ASP A 119 -2.61 3.08 3.93
CA ASP A 119 -3.45 2.18 4.73
C ASP A 119 -4.36 1.38 3.80
N LYS A 120 -3.96 0.15 3.51
CA LYS A 120 -4.69 -0.72 2.60
C LYS A 120 -6.07 -1.12 3.14
N ASP A 121 -6.30 -1.04 4.44
CA ASP A 121 -7.62 -1.37 5.02
C ASP A 121 -8.66 -0.28 4.67
N LYS A 122 -8.20 0.86 4.17
CA LYS A 122 -9.00 1.96 3.62
C LYS A 122 -9.11 1.95 2.10
N ASP A 123 -8.49 0.97 1.44
CA ASP A 123 -8.68 0.77 0.01
C ASP A 123 -10.11 0.29 -0.25
N ARG A 124 -10.73 0.84 -1.29
CA ARG A 124 -12.11 0.54 -1.67
C ARG A 124 -12.16 0.38 -3.17
N ASP A 125 -12.76 -0.71 -3.62
CA ASP A 125 -13.03 -0.95 -5.03
C ASP A 125 -14.54 -0.93 -5.23
N PHE A 126 -15.02 -0.22 -6.25
CA PHE A 126 -16.43 -0.16 -6.58
C PHE A 126 -16.62 -0.20 -8.10
N VAL A 127 -17.85 -0.48 -8.51
CA VAL A 127 -18.21 -0.57 -9.93
C VAL A 127 -19.18 0.56 -10.24
N LEU A 128 -18.90 1.23 -11.35
CA LEU A 128 -19.75 2.20 -11.98
C LEU A 128 -20.53 1.52 -13.11
N THR A 129 -21.85 1.65 -13.10
CA THR A 129 -22.73 1.08 -14.13
C THR A 129 -23.11 2.16 -15.13
N HIS A 130 -23.10 1.80 -16.41
CA HIS A 130 -23.56 2.70 -17.48
C HIS A 130 -25.05 2.94 -17.35
N GLU A 131 -25.44 4.22 -17.25
CA GLU A 131 -26.85 4.61 -17.12
C GLU A 131 -27.41 5.08 -18.46
N SER A 132 -26.78 6.09 -19.07
CA SER A 132 -27.15 6.60 -20.38
C SER A 132 -26.02 7.40 -21.02
N ASN A 133 -25.93 7.36 -22.35
CA ASN A 133 -24.95 8.08 -23.16
C ASN A 133 -23.50 7.86 -22.68
N ASN A 134 -22.98 8.80 -21.91
CA ASN A 134 -21.61 8.84 -21.41
C ASN A 134 -21.55 8.99 -19.88
N ILE A 135 -22.68 8.76 -19.20
CA ILE A 135 -22.84 8.89 -17.76
C ILE A 135 -22.86 7.50 -17.12
N TYR A 136 -22.08 7.39 -16.06
CA TYR A 136 -22.00 6.23 -15.21
C TYR A 136 -22.34 6.60 -13.77
N THR A 137 -23.02 5.70 -13.07
CA THR A 137 -23.39 5.90 -11.67
C THR A 137 -23.00 4.72 -10.80
N GLY A 138 -22.74 5.02 -9.53
CA GLY A 138 -22.40 4.01 -8.53
C GLY A 138 -22.49 4.57 -7.12
N LYS A 139 -22.25 3.70 -6.15
CA LYS A 139 -22.20 4.05 -4.74
C LYS A 139 -20.81 3.81 -4.18
N PHE A 140 -20.38 4.71 -3.30
CA PHE A 140 -19.05 4.68 -2.73
C PHE A 140 -19.11 5.07 -1.25
N THR A 141 -18.43 4.31 -0.41
CA THR A 141 -18.28 4.63 1.01
C THR A 141 -16.84 5.00 1.25
N LEU A 142 -16.62 6.15 1.89
CA LEU A 142 -15.30 6.69 2.15
C LEU A 142 -15.20 7.20 3.57
N ASP A 143 -14.03 6.97 4.19
CA ASP A 143 -13.77 7.53 5.51
C ASP A 143 -13.85 9.07 5.50
N PRO A 144 -14.39 9.69 6.55
CA PRO A 144 -14.56 11.14 6.62
C PRO A 144 -13.24 11.90 6.74
N LEU A 145 -12.13 11.22 7.06
CA LEU A 145 -10.84 11.87 7.26
C LEU A 145 -10.18 12.25 5.93
N PRO A 146 -9.80 13.53 5.74
CA PRO A 146 -9.11 13.96 4.54
C PRO A 146 -7.76 13.26 4.37
N ALA A 147 -7.62 12.48 3.28
CA ALA A 147 -6.38 11.79 2.97
C ALA A 147 -6.09 11.79 1.46
N LYS A 148 -4.86 11.45 1.09
CA LYS A 148 -4.47 11.31 -0.32
C LYS A 148 -4.89 9.93 -0.82
N TYR A 149 -5.64 9.92 -1.91
CA TYR A 149 -6.06 8.70 -2.60
C TYR A 149 -5.58 8.68 -4.05
N TYR A 150 -5.36 7.48 -4.55
CA TYR A 150 -5.09 7.18 -5.95
C TYR A 150 -6.32 6.49 -6.54
N LEU A 151 -6.85 7.08 -7.59
CA LEU A 151 -8.07 6.66 -8.26
C LEU A 151 -7.69 6.07 -9.61
N ASN A 152 -8.04 4.81 -9.83
CA ASN A 152 -7.80 4.11 -11.09
C ASN A 152 -9.14 3.63 -11.65
N ILE A 153 -9.50 4.09 -12.84
CA ILE A 153 -10.72 3.68 -13.55
C ILE A 153 -10.30 2.80 -14.72
N THR A 154 -10.88 1.60 -14.82
CA THR A 154 -10.63 0.66 -15.91
C THR A 154 -11.91 0.13 -16.51
N ASN A 155 -11.90 -0.16 -17.80
CA ASN A 155 -12.99 -0.88 -18.48
C ASN A 155 -12.92 -2.41 -18.33
N ASP A 156 -11.89 -2.92 -17.66
CA ASP A 156 -11.65 -4.34 -17.43
C ASP A 156 -12.24 -4.84 -16.10
N ASN A 157 -12.71 -6.08 -16.08
CA ASN A 157 -13.10 -6.85 -14.90
C ASN A 157 -11.96 -7.77 -14.40
N SER A 158 -10.68 -7.47 -14.70
CA SER A 158 -9.58 -8.39 -14.39
C SER A 158 -9.23 -8.44 -12.89
N THR A 159 -10.04 -9.16 -12.11
CA THR A 159 -9.55 -9.94 -10.97
C THR A 159 -9.14 -11.36 -11.40
N THR A 160 -9.38 -11.73 -12.67
CA THR A 160 -9.03 -13.05 -13.20
C THR A 160 -7.70 -13.02 -13.97
N LYS A 161 -6.69 -13.59 -13.33
CA LYS A 161 -5.36 -13.87 -13.87
C LYS A 161 -5.43 -15.03 -14.88
N THR A 162 -6.14 -14.84 -15.99
CA THR A 162 -6.17 -15.82 -17.09
C THR A 162 -5.95 -15.09 -18.41
N ALA A 163 -4.68 -14.85 -18.71
CA ALA A 163 -4.24 -14.33 -19.99
C ALA A 163 -4.46 -15.40 -21.07
N THR A 164 -5.54 -15.26 -21.84
CA THR A 164 -5.72 -15.95 -23.13
C THR A 164 -5.94 -14.91 -24.23
N ASP A 165 -4.83 -14.27 -24.60
CA ASP A 165 -4.34 -14.03 -25.96
C ASP A 165 -5.14 -13.24 -27.03
N LYS A 166 -6.32 -12.63 -26.80
CA LYS A 166 -6.96 -11.78 -27.86
C LYS A 166 -7.66 -10.48 -27.46
N THR A 167 -7.77 -10.13 -26.17
CA THR A 167 -8.55 -8.96 -25.71
C THR A 167 -7.74 -7.91 -24.95
N LYS A 168 -6.41 -8.00 -24.97
CA LYS A 168 -5.54 -7.04 -24.25
C LYS A 168 -5.55 -5.62 -24.87
N THR A 169 -5.93 -5.50 -26.14
CA THR A 169 -5.76 -4.28 -26.94
C THR A 169 -6.78 -3.18 -26.65
N ASP A 170 -7.94 -3.50 -26.09
CA ASP A 170 -9.02 -2.52 -25.86
C ASP A 170 -9.11 -2.06 -24.39
N LEU A 171 -8.15 -2.49 -23.57
CA LEU A 171 -8.11 -2.16 -22.16
C LEU A 171 -7.48 -0.80 -21.97
N TRP A 172 -8.24 0.14 -21.43
CA TRP A 172 -7.75 1.47 -21.09
C TRP A 172 -7.83 1.70 -19.58
N ARG A 173 -7.00 2.62 -19.11
CA ARG A 173 -6.97 3.03 -17.71
C ARG A 173 -6.85 4.55 -17.61
N LEU A 174 -7.71 5.15 -16.79
CA LEU A 174 -7.57 6.53 -16.35
C LEU A 174 -7.08 6.52 -14.90
N THR A 175 -6.02 7.27 -14.62
CA THR A 175 -5.47 7.38 -13.27
C THR A 175 -5.45 8.83 -12.83
N HIS A 176 -5.75 9.09 -11.56
CA HIS A 176 -5.63 10.42 -10.98
C HIS A 176 -5.38 10.32 -9.47
N SER A 177 -4.61 11.26 -8.92
CA SER A 177 -4.40 11.35 -7.48
C SER A 177 -5.11 12.57 -6.92
N GLN A 178 -5.93 12.38 -5.89
CA GLN A 178 -6.75 13.44 -5.30
C GLN A 178 -6.82 13.30 -3.79
N LYS A 179 -6.89 14.44 -3.08
CA LYS A 179 -7.28 14.44 -1.67
C LYS A 179 -8.80 14.29 -1.57
N LEU A 180 -9.28 13.25 -0.91
CA LEU A 180 -10.70 13.01 -0.68
C LEU A 180 -11.03 13.24 0.82
N PRO A 181 -12.26 13.65 1.18
CA PRO A 181 -13.43 13.85 0.30
C PRO A 181 -13.31 15.12 -0.56
N ALA A 182 -13.61 15.00 -1.85
CA ALA A 182 -13.68 16.09 -2.82
C ALA A 182 -14.96 15.97 -3.64
N GLN A 183 -15.62 17.10 -3.93
CA GLN A 183 -16.89 17.10 -4.67
C GLN A 183 -16.69 16.73 -6.15
N ASN A 184 -15.62 17.24 -6.78
CA ASN A 184 -15.34 17.04 -8.19
C ASN A 184 -13.90 16.54 -8.38
N VAL A 185 -13.74 15.53 -9.21
CA VAL A 185 -12.45 14.95 -9.58
C VAL A 185 -12.39 14.85 -11.10
N ALA A 186 -11.47 15.61 -11.71
CA ALA A 186 -11.25 15.59 -13.14
C ALA A 186 -10.17 14.56 -13.49
N PHE A 187 -10.43 13.74 -14.49
CA PHE A 187 -9.52 12.78 -15.09
C PHE A 187 -9.12 13.30 -16.46
N LEU A 188 -7.81 13.39 -16.68
CA LEU A 188 -7.20 13.81 -17.93
C LEU A 188 -6.28 12.69 -18.43
N PRO A 189 -6.08 12.57 -19.74
CA PRO A 189 -5.11 11.63 -20.28
C PRO A 189 -3.69 12.01 -19.83
N LEU A 190 -2.80 11.03 -19.69
CA LEU A 190 -1.44 11.27 -19.23
C LEU A 190 -0.64 12.02 -20.29
N VAL A 191 -0.21 13.24 -19.96
CA VAL A 191 0.63 14.09 -20.84
C VAL A 191 1.99 13.46 -21.17
N ALA A 192 2.44 12.46 -20.40
CA ALA A 192 3.69 11.75 -20.66
C ALA A 192 3.73 11.06 -22.04
N PHE A 193 2.58 10.83 -22.67
CA PHE A 193 2.46 10.26 -24.01
C PHE A 193 2.35 11.31 -25.14
N ASP A 194 2.22 12.61 -24.82
CA ASP A 194 2.22 13.67 -25.83
C ASP A 194 3.58 13.77 -26.56
N ASP A 195 4.65 13.41 -25.86
CA ASP A 195 6.03 13.59 -26.29
C ASP A 195 6.67 12.28 -26.79
N GLU A 196 6.21 11.72 -27.90
CA GLU A 196 6.91 10.59 -28.56
C GLU A 196 8.32 10.96 -29.10
N ARG A 197 8.89 12.14 -28.83
CA ARG A 197 10.12 12.63 -29.48
C ARG A 197 11.09 13.45 -28.62
N PHE A 198 11.12 13.30 -27.30
CA PHE A 198 12.39 13.59 -26.62
C PHE A 198 13.33 12.43 -26.83
N ALA A 199 14.05 12.45 -27.96
CA ALA A 199 15.37 11.83 -27.99
C ALA A 199 16.06 12.31 -26.72
N LEU A 200 16.29 11.40 -25.76
CA LEU A 200 17.01 11.73 -24.54
C LEU A 200 18.23 12.54 -24.98
N PRO A 201 18.43 13.78 -24.48
CA PRO A 201 19.57 14.57 -24.87
C PRO A 201 20.80 13.69 -24.70
N ASP A 202 21.62 13.56 -25.73
CA ASP A 202 22.77 12.67 -25.73
C ASP A 202 23.60 12.90 -24.45
N GLN A 203 23.51 11.96 -23.51
CA GLN A 203 24.14 12.11 -22.20
C GLN A 203 25.61 11.66 -22.21
N ARG A 204 26.17 11.31 -23.38
CA ARG A 204 27.58 10.92 -23.52
C ARG A 204 28.51 12.03 -23.02
N ASP A 205 28.19 13.29 -23.26
CA ASP A 205 29.01 14.44 -22.86
C ASP A 205 29.03 14.66 -21.33
N LYS A 206 27.99 14.24 -20.61
CA LYS A 206 27.91 14.43 -19.15
C LYS A 206 28.73 13.40 -18.35
N ARG A 207 29.20 12.31 -18.97
CA ARG A 207 30.04 11.32 -18.26
C ARG A 207 31.47 11.82 -18.03
N HIS A 208 31.97 12.70 -18.89
CA HIS A 208 33.38 13.10 -18.88
C HIS A 208 33.69 14.31 -17.98
N GLN A 209 32.68 15.02 -17.47
CA GLN A 209 32.88 16.22 -16.64
C GLN A 209 33.09 15.94 -15.15
N ARG A 210 32.95 14.69 -14.69
CA ARG A 210 33.10 14.34 -13.26
C ARG A 210 34.54 14.03 -12.81
N TYR A 211 35.52 14.21 -13.69
CA TYR A 211 36.94 14.08 -13.32
C TYR A 211 37.75 15.18 -14.02
N ALA A 212 37.58 16.43 -13.56
CA ALA A 212 38.66 17.39 -13.71
C ALA A 212 39.72 17.03 -12.66
N PRO A 213 40.97 16.70 -13.02
CA PRO A 213 42.02 16.54 -12.04
C PRO A 213 42.17 17.87 -11.29
N ASP A 214 42.11 17.78 -9.96
CA ASP A 214 42.25 18.91 -9.04
C ASP A 214 43.40 19.82 -9.47
N THR A 215 43.11 21.11 -9.57
CA THR A 215 44.12 22.13 -9.77
C THR A 215 45.00 22.16 -8.52
N ILE A 216 46.23 21.67 -8.65
CA ILE A 216 47.25 21.74 -7.61
C ILE A 216 47.58 23.23 -7.40
N PRO A 217 47.40 23.81 -6.19
CA PRO A 217 47.79 25.20 -5.95
C PRO A 217 49.32 25.35 -6.02
N PRO A 218 49.84 26.46 -6.54
CA PRO A 218 51.26 26.66 -6.71
C PRO A 218 51.98 26.76 -5.35
N LEU A 219 53.15 26.12 -5.26
CA LEU A 219 54.02 26.15 -4.09
C LEU A 219 54.51 27.59 -3.86
N ALA A 220 54.21 28.16 -2.70
CA ALA A 220 54.76 29.45 -2.28
C ALA A 220 56.29 29.36 -2.16
N GLN A 221 56.99 30.30 -2.79
CA GLN A 221 58.44 30.48 -2.67
C GLN A 221 58.81 31.18 -1.36
#